data_AF-A0A6C0J2A4-F1
#
_entry.id   AF-A0A6C0J2A4-F1
#
_cell.length_a   1.000
_cell.length_b   1.000
_cell.length_c   1.000
_cell.angle_alpha   90.00
_cell.angle_beta   90.00
_cell.angle_gamma   90.00
#
_symmetry.space_group_name_H-M   'P 1'
#
loop_
_entity.id
_entity.type
_entity.pdbx_description
1 polymer ?
#
loop_
_entity_poly.entity_id
_entity_poly.type
_entity_poly.pdbx_seq_one_letter_code
_entity_poly.pdbx_strand_id
1 'polypeptide(L)'
;MGQKLTRTEEVNEAASRGDLDQLISTYEKSGLLPNVDGANAAAIGGHLAVVQWLAQRRPPVLPDDYGRRMAAMANQNHVIDWLNSRPGALCPVAIPIYQ
;
A
#
# COMPACT_ATOMS: atom_id res chain seq x y z
N MET A 1 -23.00 -22.06 3.88
CA MET A 1 -22.35 -21.77 2.59
C MET A 1 -21.11 -20.96 2.90
N GLY A 2 -20.00 -21.64 3.21
CA GLY A 2 -18.76 -20.98 3.62
C GLY A 2 -18.02 -20.50 2.39
N GLN A 3 -18.13 -19.21 2.08
CA GLN A 3 -17.25 -18.60 1.10
C GLN A 3 -15.84 -18.65 1.69
N LYS A 4 -15.08 -19.63 1.24
CA LYS A 4 -13.66 -19.73 1.50
C LYS A 4 -13.03 -18.65 0.62
N LEU A 5 -13.11 -17.40 1.09
CA LEU A 5 -12.32 -16.31 0.54
C LEU A 5 -10.91 -16.85 0.42
N THR A 6 -10.34 -16.72 -0.76
CA THR A 6 -8.95 -17.09 -0.96
C THR A 6 -8.14 -16.28 0.06
N ARG A 7 -7.12 -16.90 0.66
CA ARG A 7 -6.28 -16.29 1.72
C ARG A 7 -5.76 -14.89 1.35
N THR A 8 -5.67 -14.59 0.05
CA THR A 8 -5.30 -13.29 -0.51
C THR A 8 -6.45 -12.26 -0.47
N GLU A 9 -7.69 -12.66 -0.69
CA GLU A 9 -8.87 -11.78 -0.61
C GLU A 9 -9.09 -11.30 0.83
N GLU A 10 -8.92 -12.18 1.83
CA GLU A 10 -9.07 -11.81 3.25
C GLU A 10 -8.09 -10.69 3.67
N VAL A 11 -6.81 -10.80 3.25
CA VAL A 11 -5.81 -9.76 3.54
C VAL A 11 -6.02 -8.50 2.71
N ASN A 12 -6.52 -8.62 1.47
CA ASN A 12 -6.83 -7.45 0.64
C ASN A 12 -8.02 -6.65 1.22
N GLU A 13 -9.04 -7.34 1.72
CA GLU A 13 -10.15 -6.69 2.41
C GLU A 13 -9.70 -5.97 3.68
N ALA A 14 -8.82 -6.60 4.48
CA ALA A 14 -8.24 -5.96 5.67
C ALA A 14 -7.46 -4.69 5.29
N ALA A 15 -6.70 -4.72 4.19
CA ALA A 15 -6.01 -3.56 3.66
C ALA A 15 -6.99 -2.46 3.20
N SER A 16 -8.11 -2.84 2.57
CA SER A 16 -9.17 -1.90 2.16
C SER A 16 -9.89 -1.24 3.34
N ARG A 17 -9.93 -1.88 4.52
CA ARG A 17 -10.49 -1.29 5.74
C ARG A 17 -9.48 -0.43 6.51
N GLY A 18 -8.20 -0.54 6.18
CA GLY A 18 -7.12 0.09 6.95
C GLY A 18 -6.76 -0.65 8.23
N ASP A 19 -7.21 -1.90 8.39
CA ASP A 19 -6.99 -2.71 9.60
C ASP A 19 -5.55 -3.27 9.64
N LEU A 20 -4.60 -2.39 9.97
CA LEU A 20 -3.18 -2.75 10.07
C LEU A 20 -2.95 -3.89 11.08
N ASP A 21 -3.65 -3.90 12.21
CA ASP A 21 -3.51 -4.93 13.24
C ASP A 21 -3.92 -6.30 12.73
N GLN A 22 -5.00 -6.37 11.93
CA GLN A 22 -5.44 -7.62 11.31
C GLN A 22 -4.43 -8.10 10.27
N LEU A 23 -3.84 -7.19 9.49
CA LEU A 23 -2.78 -7.50 8.54
C LEU A 23 -1.53 -8.05 9.24
N ILE A 24 -1.12 -7.43 10.35
CA ILE A 24 0.01 -7.90 11.16
C ILE A 24 -0.28 -9.30 11.70
N SER A 25 -1.45 -9.50 12.34
CA SER A 25 -1.81 -10.81 12.89
C SER A 25 -1.86 -11.90 11.83
N THR A 26 -2.37 -11.58 10.64
CA THR A 26 -2.47 -12.54 9.53
C THR A 26 -1.09 -12.86 8.97
N TYR A 27 -0.21 -11.85 8.87
CA TYR A 27 1.18 -12.04 8.48
C TYR A 27 1.96 -12.90 9.49
N GLU A 28 1.79 -12.69 10.80
CA GLU A 28 2.43 -13.51 11.82
C GLU A 28 1.96 -14.97 11.80
N LYS A 29 0.66 -15.20 11.54
CA LYS A 29 0.07 -16.54 11.52
C LYS A 29 0.39 -17.32 10.25
N SER A 30 0.39 -16.66 9.09
CA SER A 30 0.41 -17.33 7.78
C SER A 30 1.48 -16.81 6.83
N GLY A 31 2.19 -15.74 7.16
CA GLY A 31 3.18 -15.10 6.28
C GLY A 31 2.56 -14.42 5.04
N LEU A 32 1.25 -14.19 5.04
CA LEU A 32 0.53 -13.65 3.89
C LEU A 32 0.59 -12.13 3.89
N LEU A 33 0.77 -11.57 2.69
CA LEU A 33 0.76 -10.14 2.44
C LEU A 33 -0.33 -9.81 1.42
N PRO A 34 -1.00 -8.65 1.57
CA PRO A 34 -1.79 -8.06 0.50
C PRO A 34 -1.00 -7.97 -0.80
N ASN A 35 -1.70 -8.15 -1.91
CA ASN A 35 -1.14 -7.93 -3.24
C ASN A 35 -1.25 -6.45 -3.64
N VAL A 36 -0.94 -6.14 -4.90
CA VAL A 36 -1.06 -4.78 -5.45
C VAL A 36 -2.50 -4.27 -5.35
N ASP A 37 -3.52 -5.12 -5.51
CA ASP A 37 -4.93 -4.72 -5.37
C ASP A 37 -5.25 -4.27 -3.93
N GLY A 38 -4.74 -5.00 -2.93
CA GLY A 38 -4.88 -4.62 -1.52
C GLY A 38 -4.14 -3.32 -1.21
N ALA A 39 -2.96 -3.10 -1.80
CA ALA A 39 -2.22 -1.84 -1.67
C ALA A 39 -2.95 -0.67 -2.36
N ASN A 40 -3.55 -0.91 -3.53
CA ASN A 40 -4.38 0.05 -4.24
C ASN A 40 -5.61 0.43 -3.42
N ALA A 41 -6.33 -0.55 -2.86
CA ALA A 41 -7.49 -0.31 -2.01
C ALA A 41 -7.11 0.49 -0.75
N ALA A 42 -6.01 0.14 -0.09
CA ALA A 42 -5.49 0.88 1.04
C ALA A 42 -5.15 2.34 0.68
N ALA A 43 -4.56 2.56 -0.50
CA ALA A 43 -4.23 3.90 -0.99
C ALA A 43 -5.50 4.73 -1.28
N ILE A 44 -6.50 4.13 -1.93
CA ILE A 44 -7.79 4.77 -2.25
C ILE A 44 -8.56 5.14 -0.98
N GLY A 45 -8.51 4.28 0.03
CA GLY A 45 -9.11 4.53 1.36
C GLY A 45 -8.34 5.53 2.22
N GLY A 46 -7.15 5.99 1.79
CA GLY A 46 -6.33 6.90 2.59
C GLY A 46 -5.59 6.23 3.74
N HIS A 47 -5.45 4.90 3.73
CA HIS A 47 -4.84 4.14 4.81
C HIS A 47 -3.31 4.14 4.70
N LEU A 48 -2.69 5.31 4.90
CA LEU A 48 -1.25 5.50 4.76
C LEU A 48 -0.42 4.52 5.62
N ALA A 49 -0.86 4.21 6.84
CA ALA A 49 -0.16 3.27 7.71
C ALA A 49 -0.04 1.86 7.10
N VAL A 50 -1.09 1.38 6.42
CA VAL A 50 -1.08 0.10 5.70
C VAL A 50 -0.12 0.16 4.52
N VAL A 51 -0.16 1.23 3.71
CA VAL A 51 0.74 1.41 2.57
C VAL A 51 2.21 1.49 3.03
N GLN A 52 2.49 2.19 4.14
CA GLN A 52 3.81 2.25 4.76
C GLN A 52 4.30 0.90 5.23
N TRP A 53 3.43 0.12 5.85
CA TRP A 53 3.75 -1.21 6.32
C TRP A 53 4.06 -2.18 5.18
N LEU A 54 3.24 -2.17 4.12
CA LEU A 54 3.45 -2.99 2.92
C LEU A 54 4.75 -2.65 2.21
N ALA A 55 5.12 -1.37 2.18
CA ALA A 55 6.32 -0.91 1.53
C ALA A 55 7.62 -1.17 2.32
N GLN A 56 7.52 -1.60 3.59
CA GLN A 56 8.65 -2.10 4.38
C GLN A 56 8.87 -3.61 4.20
N ARG A 57 7.96 -4.31 3.52
CA ARG A 57 8.08 -5.75 3.26
C ARG A 57 9.09 -6.05 2.15
N ARG A 58 9.54 -7.30 2.09
CA ARG A 58 10.45 -7.82 1.05
C ARG A 58 9.80 -9.04 0.39
N PRO A 59 9.37 -8.95 -0.88
CA PRO A 59 9.39 -7.77 -1.75
C PRO A 59 8.43 -6.65 -1.27
N PRO A 60 8.73 -5.37 -1.56
CA PRO A 60 7.84 -4.27 -1.21
C PRO A 60 6.58 -4.34 -2.07
N VAL A 61 5.42 -4.22 -1.44
CA VAL A 61 4.14 -4.11 -2.14
C VAL A 61 3.71 -2.65 -2.11
N LEU A 62 3.69 -2.03 -3.28
CA LEU A 62 3.28 -0.64 -3.47
C LEU A 62 2.04 -0.60 -4.37
N PRO A 63 1.17 0.41 -4.20
CA PRO A 63 0.10 0.66 -5.15
C PRO A 63 0.68 0.99 -6.52
N ASP A 64 -0.01 0.54 -7.57
CA ASP A 64 0.34 0.86 -8.95
C ASP A 64 -0.18 2.26 -9.35
N ASP A 65 -0.01 2.61 -10.62
CA ASP A 65 -0.49 3.89 -11.15
C ASP A 65 -2.01 4.04 -11.05
N TYR A 66 -2.77 2.93 -11.07
CA TYR A 66 -4.21 2.97 -10.87
C TYR A 66 -4.53 3.35 -9.43
N GLY A 67 -3.93 2.66 -8.44
CA GLY A 67 -4.10 2.98 -7.02
C GLY A 67 -3.71 4.43 -6.70
N ARG A 68 -2.60 4.92 -7.28
CA ARG A 68 -2.18 6.33 -7.16
C ARG A 68 -3.19 7.30 -7.74
N ARG A 69 -3.66 7.09 -8.97
CA ARG A 69 -4.63 7.99 -9.61
C ARG A 69 -5.94 8.04 -8.83
N MET A 70 -6.43 6.88 -8.41
CA MET A 70 -7.67 6.77 -7.65
C MET A 70 -7.54 7.39 -6.25
N ALA A 71 -6.42 7.21 -5.57
CA ALA A 71 -6.14 7.89 -4.30
C ALA A 71 -6.10 9.42 -4.47
N ALA A 72 -5.53 9.92 -5.57
CA ALA A 72 -5.55 11.36 -5.88
C ALA A 72 -6.98 11.87 -6.14
N MET A 73 -7.79 11.11 -6.88
CA MET A 73 -9.21 11.44 -7.11
C MET A 73 -10.06 11.37 -5.83
N ALA A 74 -9.69 10.50 -4.90
CA ALA A 74 -10.32 10.38 -3.59
C ALA A 74 -9.81 11.42 -2.57
N ASN A 75 -9.01 12.41 -3.00
CA ASN A 75 -8.40 13.44 -2.16
C ASN A 75 -7.52 12.89 -1.03
N GLN A 76 -6.90 11.72 -1.22
CA GLN A 76 -5.99 11.11 -0.26
C GLN A 76 -4.57 11.67 -0.39
N ASN A 77 -4.46 13.00 -0.26
CA ASN A 77 -3.23 13.74 -0.53
C ASN A 77 -2.07 13.25 0.33
N HIS A 78 -2.30 12.87 1.59
CA HIS A 78 -1.27 12.32 2.48
C HIS A 78 -0.65 11.01 1.96
N VAL A 79 -1.42 10.17 1.26
CA VAL A 79 -0.88 8.95 0.63
C VAL A 79 -0.05 9.33 -0.60
N ILE A 80 -0.53 10.26 -1.42
CA ILE A 80 0.17 10.72 -2.62
C ILE A 80 1.46 11.45 -2.28
N ASP A 81 1.44 12.34 -1.28
CA ASP A 81 2.60 13.05 -0.76
C ASP A 81 3.63 12.07 -0.21
N TRP A 82 3.19 11.05 0.52
CA TRP A 82 4.08 10.00 0.97
C TRP A 82 4.67 9.19 -0.18
N LEU A 83 3.86 8.81 -1.17
CA LEU A 83 4.35 8.08 -2.36
C LEU A 83 5.36 8.91 -3.16
N ASN A 84 5.13 10.22 -3.30
CA ASN A 84 6.02 11.16 -4.00
C ASN A 84 7.30 11.45 -3.20
N SER A 85 7.23 11.51 -1.87
CA SER A 85 8.39 11.76 -1.00
C SER A 85 9.35 10.56 -0.87
N ARG A 86 8.96 9.37 -1.36
CA ARG A 86 9.87 8.21 -1.38
C ARG A 86 10.99 8.44 -2.39
N PRO A 87 12.26 8.18 -2.03
CA PRO A 87 13.44 8.38 -2.89
C PRO A 87 13.56 7.41 -4.10
N GLY A 88 12.43 6.89 -4.61
CA GLY A 88 12.36 6.06 -5.81
C GLY A 88 11.25 6.43 -6.80
N ALA A 89 10.36 7.37 -6.45
CA ALA A 89 9.27 7.82 -7.35
C ALA A 89 9.64 9.10 -8.13
N LEU A 90 10.66 9.84 -7.68
CA LEU A 90 11.14 11.09 -8.30
C LEU A 90 12.63 11.00 -8.63
N CYS A 91 12.98 10.27 -9.67
CA CYS A 91 14.25 10.43 -10.38
C CYS A 91 13.97 10.31 -11.89
N PRO A 92 14.03 11.41 -12.65
CA PRO A 92 15.32 11.75 -13.24
C PRO A 92 15.56 13.26 -13.24
N VAL A 93 16.23 13.78 -12.22
CA VAL A 93 17.33 14.77 -12.31
C VAL A 93 17.64 15.27 -10.89
N ALA A 94 18.36 14.46 -10.12
CA ALA A 94 19.20 15.03 -9.07
C ALA A 94 20.41 15.65 -9.79
N ILE A 95 20.38 16.96 -10.04
CA ILE A 95 21.60 17.71 -10.31
C ILE A 95 22.32 17.80 -8.95
N PRO A 96 23.51 17.20 -8.76
CA PRO A 96 24.28 17.47 -7.57
C PRO A 96 24.87 18.87 -7.72
N ILE A 97 24.25 19.88 -7.11
CA ILE A 97 24.98 21.09 -6.76
C ILE A 97 25.86 20.75 -5.55
N TYR A 98 27.06 20.26 -5.86
CA TYR A 98 28.17 20.28 -4.90
C TYR A 98 28.67 21.73 -4.83
N GLN A 99 28.65 22.33 -3.63
CA GLN A 99 29.53 23.44 -3.26
C GLN A 99 30.59 22.85 -2.33
#